data_AF-A0A8H4KLV3-F1
#
_entry.id   AF-A0A8H4KLV3-F1
#
_cell.length_a   1.000
_cell.length_b   1.000
_cell.length_c   1.000
_cell.angle_alpha   90.00
_cell.angle_beta   90.00
_cell.angle_gamma   90.00
#
_symmetry.space_group_name_H-M   'P 1'
#
loop_
_entity.id
_entity.type
_entity.pdbx_description
1 polymer ?
#
loop_
_entity_poly.entity_id
_entity_poly.type
_entity_poly.pdbx_seq_one_letter_code
_entity_poly.pdbx_strand_id
1 'polypeptide(L)'
;MTTATNPSAEQSAKIPVLLLKTRSSPGDSYEDLFSESHANGLGFAPQFVPVLLHQFHDEGMKEVAALLRNRRIGNQEHHEYGGLIFTSQRAVEAFVKLVEEGKAGVP
;
A
#
# COMPACT_ATOMS: atom_id res chain seq x y z
N MET A 1 53.21 24.96 -23.11
CA MET A 1 51.88 25.24 -22.52
C MET A 1 50.90 24.26 -23.13
N THR A 2 50.65 23.16 -22.44
CA THR A 2 49.78 22.07 -22.90
C THR A 2 48.57 22.09 -21.98
N THR A 3 47.43 22.54 -22.50
CA THR A 3 46.16 22.58 -21.76
C THR A 3 45.58 21.16 -21.70
N ALA A 4 45.62 20.55 -20.52
CA ALA A 4 44.91 19.31 -20.23
C ALA A 4 43.41 19.65 -20.04
N THR A 5 42.58 19.21 -20.98
CA THR A 5 41.12 19.27 -20.83
C THR A 5 40.69 18.09 -19.96
N ASN A 6 40.31 18.37 -18.70
CA ASN A 6 39.66 17.39 -17.82
C ASN A 6 38.27 17.01 -18.38
N PRO A 7 37.98 15.74 -18.69
CA PRO A 7 36.66 15.33 -19.20
C PRO A 7 35.64 15.07 -18.09
N SER A 8 35.73 15.78 -16.95
CA SER A 8 34.96 15.45 -15.74
C SER A 8 33.92 16.51 -15.38
N ALA A 9 33.22 17.04 -16.37
CA ALA A 9 32.11 17.96 -16.13
C ALA A 9 31.00 17.69 -17.15
N GLU A 10 30.15 16.70 -16.85
CA GLU A 10 28.73 16.61 -17.28
C GLU A 10 28.11 15.33 -16.71
N GLN A 11 28.17 15.15 -15.39
CA GLN A 11 27.18 14.30 -14.72
C GLN A 11 25.89 15.13 -14.67
N SER A 12 25.02 14.95 -15.66
CA SER A 12 23.67 15.53 -15.65
C SER A 12 23.01 15.14 -14.33
N ALA A 13 22.87 16.11 -13.42
CA ALA A 13 22.32 15.87 -12.09
C ALA A 13 20.85 15.46 -12.25
N LYS A 14 20.54 14.20 -11.93
CA LYS A 14 19.18 13.67 -12.06
C LYS A 14 18.22 14.40 -11.14
N ILE A 15 16.98 14.59 -11.58
CA ILE A 15 15.91 15.23 -10.80
C ILE A 15 15.33 14.20 -9.83
N PRO A 16 15.34 14.45 -8.51
CA PRO A 16 14.77 13.52 -7.54
C PRO A 16 13.24 13.46 -7.63
N VAL A 17 12.66 12.27 -7.61
CA VAL A 17 11.21 12.03 -7.60
C VAL A 17 10.86 11.16 -6.40
N LEU A 18 10.10 11.71 -5.44
CA LEU A 18 9.69 10.96 -4.26
C LEU A 18 8.35 10.24 -4.52
N LEU A 19 8.39 8.91 -4.56
CA LEU A 19 7.21 8.06 -4.71
C LEU A 19 6.67 7.74 -3.31
N LEU A 20 5.60 8.43 -2.91
CA LEU A 20 4.95 8.26 -1.60
C LEU A 20 4.06 7.00 -1.56
N LYS A 21 4.67 5.84 -1.83
CA LYS A 21 4.02 4.54 -1.83
C LYS A 21 5.03 3.47 -1.46
N THR A 22 4.52 2.29 -1.08
CA THR A 22 5.34 1.08 -1.04
C THR A 22 5.55 0.59 -2.48
N ARG A 23 6.77 0.19 -2.81
CA ARG A 23 7.10 -0.39 -4.13
C ARG A 23 6.22 -1.62 -4.39
N SER A 24 5.56 -1.65 -5.54
CA SER A 24 4.82 -2.83 -6.01
C SER A 24 5.78 -4.00 -6.32
N SER A 25 5.31 -5.26 -6.24
CA SER A 25 6.10 -6.45 -6.61
C SER A 25 5.34 -7.27 -7.68
N PRO A 26 6.02 -7.87 -8.68
CA PRO A 26 7.48 -7.97 -8.86
C PRO A 26 8.17 -6.73 -9.44
N GLY A 27 7.43 -5.72 -9.89
CA GLY A 27 7.97 -4.45 -10.41
C GLY A 27 7.02 -3.28 -10.16
N ASP A 28 7.48 -2.07 -10.43
CA ASP A 28 6.72 -0.84 -10.20
C ASP A 28 6.77 0.08 -11.41
N SER A 29 5.63 0.22 -12.09
CA SER A 29 5.55 0.98 -13.35
C SER A 29 5.92 2.47 -13.20
N TYR A 30 5.81 3.05 -12.00
CA TYR A 30 6.27 4.43 -11.78
C TYR A 30 7.78 4.50 -11.76
N GLU A 31 8.43 3.54 -11.09
CA GLU A 31 9.89 3.46 -11.11
C GLU A 31 10.40 3.20 -12.52
N ASP A 32 9.77 2.30 -13.27
CA ASP A 32 10.15 2.03 -14.66
C ASP A 32 10.06 3.32 -15.50
N LEU A 33 8.92 4.01 -15.45
CA LEU A 33 8.67 5.25 -16.20
C LEU A 33 9.66 6.37 -15.84
N PHE A 34 9.97 6.56 -14.54
CA PHE A 34 10.89 7.61 -14.09
C PHE A 34 12.36 7.18 -14.16
N SER A 35 12.66 5.91 -14.47
CA SER A 35 14.03 5.45 -14.69
C SER A 35 14.45 5.57 -16.16
N GLU A 36 13.50 5.77 -17.08
CA GLU A 36 13.77 5.99 -18.49
C GLU A 36 14.59 7.27 -18.73
N SER A 37 15.55 7.18 -19.66
CA SER A 37 16.35 8.34 -20.07
C SER A 37 15.55 9.17 -21.07
N HIS A 38 15.28 10.44 -20.75
CA HIS A 38 14.54 11.32 -21.65
C HIS A 38 15.47 11.98 -22.69
N ALA A 39 14.92 12.24 -23.87
CA ALA A 39 15.64 12.70 -25.07
C ALA A 39 16.48 13.99 -24.89
N ASN A 40 16.25 14.76 -23.83
CA ASN A 40 16.92 16.03 -23.57
C ASN A 40 18.08 15.91 -22.55
N GLY A 41 18.53 14.69 -22.21
CA GLY A 41 19.61 14.48 -21.23
C GLY A 41 19.21 14.71 -19.77
N LEU A 42 17.92 15.03 -19.53
CA LEU A 42 17.32 15.13 -18.21
C LEU A 42 16.87 13.72 -17.78
N GLY A 43 17.45 13.21 -16.70
CA GLY A 43 17.03 11.96 -16.08
C GLY A 43 16.33 12.20 -14.75
N PHE A 44 15.41 11.33 -14.37
CA PHE A 44 14.85 11.32 -13.01
C PHE A 44 15.57 10.27 -12.14
N ALA A 45 15.47 10.48 -10.83
CA ALA A 45 15.92 9.57 -9.79
C ALA A 45 14.73 9.26 -8.86
N PRO A 46 13.91 8.24 -9.19
CA PRO A 46 12.79 7.85 -8.33
C PRO A 46 13.29 7.23 -7.02
N GLN A 47 12.67 7.62 -5.91
CA GLN A 47 12.93 7.09 -4.58
C GLN A 47 11.61 6.80 -3.87
N PHE A 48 11.44 5.57 -3.41
CA PHE A 48 10.26 5.17 -2.63
C PHE A 48 10.35 5.70 -1.20
N VAL A 49 9.27 6.33 -0.75
CA VAL A 49 9.05 6.74 0.63
C VAL A 49 7.73 6.08 1.08
N PRO A 50 7.79 5.01 1.90
CA PRO A 50 6.59 4.34 2.37
C PRO A 50 5.84 5.23 3.36
N VAL A 51 4.66 5.73 2.97
CA VAL A 51 3.84 6.64 3.80
C VAL A 51 2.55 6.01 4.31
N LEU A 52 2.19 4.82 3.82
CA LEU A 52 1.00 4.10 4.26
C LEU A 52 1.40 2.79 4.91
N LEU A 53 1.00 2.62 6.16
CA LEU A 53 1.16 1.38 6.91
C LEU A 53 -0.23 0.81 7.19
N HIS A 54 -0.50 -0.35 6.61
CA HIS A 54 -1.76 -1.06 6.86
C HIS A 54 -1.55 -1.98 8.07
N GLN A 55 -2.21 -1.68 9.18
CA GLN A 55 -2.27 -2.54 10.36
C GLN A 55 -3.71 -2.90 10.64
N PHE A 56 -3.95 -4.13 11.06
CA PHE A 56 -5.24 -4.48 11.64
C PHE A 56 -5.36 -3.78 13.00
N HIS A 57 -6.53 -3.20 13.24
CA HIS A 57 -6.84 -2.61 14.53
C HIS A 57 -7.47 -3.69 15.41
N ASP A 58 -6.69 -4.30 16.30
CA ASP A 58 -7.10 -5.51 17.05
C ASP A 58 -8.44 -5.35 17.81
N GLU A 59 -8.69 -4.22 18.46
CA GLU A 59 -9.96 -4.03 19.19
C GLU A 59 -11.17 -3.95 18.25
N GLY A 60 -11.11 -3.18 17.16
CA GLY A 60 -12.13 -3.19 16.11
C GLY A 60 -12.30 -4.57 15.46
N MET A 61 -11.22 -5.34 15.29
CA MET A 61 -11.33 -6.72 14.81
C MET A 61 -12.10 -7.61 15.79
N LYS A 62 -11.86 -7.48 17.11
CA LYS A 62 -12.62 -8.21 18.15
C LYS A 62 -14.08 -7.80 18.19
N GLU A 63 -14.38 -6.52 18.00
CA GLU A 63 -15.75 -6.02 17.95
C GLU A 63 -16.51 -6.64 16.76
N VAL A 64 -15.93 -6.58 15.56
CA VAL A 64 -16.52 -7.21 14.37
C VAL A 64 -16.66 -8.72 14.57
N ALA A 65 -15.70 -9.38 15.22
CA ALA A 65 -15.79 -10.80 15.57
C ALA A 65 -17.01 -11.10 16.44
N ALA A 66 -17.21 -10.29 17.48
CA ALA A 66 -18.33 -10.44 18.40
C ALA A 66 -19.67 -10.21 17.68
N LEU A 67 -19.77 -9.20 16.81
CA LEU A 67 -20.97 -8.93 16.02
C LEU A 67 -21.33 -10.12 15.12
N LEU A 68 -20.34 -10.72 14.46
CA LEU A 68 -20.56 -11.89 13.60
C LEU A 68 -20.91 -13.15 14.40
N ARG A 69 -20.17 -13.45 15.46
CA ARG A 69 -20.40 -14.64 16.32
C ARG A 69 -21.77 -14.60 16.99
N ASN A 70 -22.17 -13.43 17.49
CA ASN A 70 -23.45 -13.22 18.15
C ASN A 70 -24.61 -12.99 17.17
N ARG A 71 -24.35 -13.10 15.85
CA ARG A 71 -25.35 -12.90 14.78
C ARG A 71 -26.09 -11.56 14.92
N ARG A 72 -25.39 -10.48 15.26
CA ARG A 72 -25.98 -9.14 15.45
C ARG A 72 -26.13 -8.35 14.16
N ILE A 73 -25.76 -8.95 13.02
CA ILE A 73 -25.86 -8.36 11.68
C ILE A 73 -26.91 -9.15 10.88
N GLY A 74 -27.97 -8.48 10.42
CA GLY A 74 -28.98 -9.07 9.55
C GLY A 74 -30.26 -8.23 9.45
N ASN A 75 -31.31 -8.76 8.86
CA ASN A 75 -32.51 -8.01 8.45
C ASN A 75 -33.68 -8.05 9.45
N GLN A 76 -33.43 -8.37 10.72
CA GLN A 76 -34.47 -8.52 11.75
C GLN A 76 -34.42 -7.33 12.72
N GLU A 77 -35.55 -7.00 13.33
CA GLU A 77 -35.70 -5.82 14.20
C GLU A 77 -34.77 -5.83 15.44
N HIS A 78 -34.29 -7.00 15.84
CA HIS A 78 -33.37 -7.18 16.98
C HIS A 78 -31.88 -7.21 16.60
N HIS A 79 -31.54 -7.11 15.31
CA HIS A 79 -30.15 -6.98 14.89
C HIS A 79 -29.69 -5.52 15.03
N GLU A 80 -28.46 -5.36 15.50
CA GLU A 80 -27.86 -4.03 15.70
C GLU A 80 -27.50 -3.37 14.37
N TYR A 81 -27.13 -4.17 13.37
CA TYR A 81 -26.76 -3.71 12.04
C TYR A 81 -27.56 -4.42 10.96
N GLY A 82 -28.10 -3.66 10.00
CA GLY A 82 -28.84 -4.20 8.85
C GLY A 82 -27.99 -4.85 7.77
N GLY A 83 -26.66 -4.65 7.81
CA GLY A 83 -25.72 -5.16 6.81
C GLY A 83 -24.29 -4.69 7.06
N LEU A 84 -23.39 -5.04 6.16
CA LEU A 84 -21.97 -4.73 6.21
C LEU A 84 -21.51 -4.13 4.88
N ILE A 85 -20.70 -3.08 4.91
CA ILE A 85 -20.15 -2.41 3.73
C ILE A 85 -18.63 -2.46 3.79
N PHE A 86 -18.00 -2.89 2.70
CA PHE A 86 -16.54 -2.88 2.54
C PHE A 86 -16.11 -1.71 1.66
N THR A 87 -15.29 -0.81 2.19
CA THR A 87 -14.84 0.41 1.50
C THR A 87 -13.44 0.32 0.91
N SER A 88 -12.74 -0.79 1.15
CA SER A 88 -11.41 -1.05 0.61
C SER A 88 -11.13 -2.55 0.56
N GLN A 89 -10.15 -2.94 -0.27
CA GLN A 89 -9.65 -4.31 -0.30
C GLN A 89 -9.15 -4.77 1.07
N ARG A 90 -8.48 -3.90 1.82
CA ARG A 90 -7.93 -4.23 3.16
C ARG A 90 -9.03 -4.58 4.16
N ALA A 91 -10.20 -3.94 4.06
CA ALA A 91 -11.35 -4.31 4.87
C ALA A 91 -11.87 -5.72 4.54
N VAL A 92 -11.84 -6.11 3.26
CA VAL A 92 -12.20 -7.48 2.83
C VAL A 92 -11.18 -8.49 3.36
N GLU A 93 -9.88 -8.21 3.24
CA GLU A 93 -8.83 -9.09 3.76
C GLU A 93 -8.93 -9.28 5.28
N ALA A 94 -9.21 -8.21 6.02
CA ALA A 94 -9.47 -8.25 7.46
C ALA A 94 -10.62 -9.20 7.80
N PHE A 95 -11.74 -9.08 7.08
CA PHE A 95 -12.90 -9.93 7.30
C PHE A 95 -12.63 -11.41 6.96
N VAL A 96 -11.92 -11.70 5.88
CA VAL A 96 -11.54 -13.07 5.53
C VAL A 96 -10.70 -13.69 6.65
N LYS A 97 -9.68 -12.97 7.14
CA LYS A 97 -8.86 -13.41 8.27
C LYS A 97 -9.74 -13.79 9.48
N LEU A 98 -10.69 -12.93 9.83
CA LEU A 98 -11.57 -13.13 10.97
C LEU A 98 -12.49 -14.36 10.81
N VAL A 99 -13.03 -14.59 9.60
CA VAL A 99 -13.86 -15.76 9.31
C VAL A 99 -13.05 -17.05 9.40
N GLU A 100 -11.82 -17.06 8.90
CA GLU A 100 -10.94 -18.24 8.99
C GLU A 100 -10.52 -18.53 10.44
N GLU A 101 -10.20 -17.50 11.24
CA GLU A 101 -9.96 -17.64 12.69
C GLU A 101 -11.18 -18.22 13.42
N GLY A 102 -12.39 -17.77 13.05
CA GLY A 102 -13.64 -18.30 13.60
C GLY A 102 -13.92 -19.77 13.25
N LYS A 103 -13.48 -20.24 12.07
CA LYS A 103 -13.60 -21.65 11.65
C LYS A 103 -12.58 -22.56 12.35
N ALA A 104 -11.40 -22.03 12.68
CA ALA A 104 -10.31 -22.79 13.29
C ALA A 104 -10.57 -23.18 14.76
N GLY A 105 -11.67 -22.72 15.38
CA GLY A 105 -12.06 -23.11 16.74
C GLY A 105 -11.08 -22.67 17.83
N VAL A 106 -10.21 -21.70 17.55
CA VAL A 106 -9.35 -21.09 18.57
C VAL A 106 -10.24 -20.18 19.43
N PRO A 107 -10.30 -20.40 20.76
CA PRO A 107 -11.13 -19.61 21.66
C PRO A 107 -10.80 -18.11 21.63
#